data_AF-A0A2D8C1I6-F1
#
_entry.id   AF-A0A2D8C1I6-F1
#
_cell.length_a   1.000
_cell.length_b   1.000
_cell.length_c   1.000
_cell.angle_alpha   90.00
_cell.angle_beta   90.00
_cell.angle_gamma   90.00
#
_symmetry.space_group_name_H-M   'P 1'
#
loop_
_entity.id
_entity.type
_entity.pdbx_description
1 polymer ?
#
loop_
_entity_poly.entity_id
_entity_poly.type
_entity_poly.pdbx_seq_one_letter_code
_entity_poly.pdbx_strand_id
1 'polypeptide(L)'
;MENDQLIKDFFSEMKKQDQNLPIPEFPETKVSTFNWWFPMGIAASLLVGGLLWYQQEPAKEAPNEVIIISLQENENQQQTLIIEEKAYIDVWESSTSSLLTEF
;
A
#
# COMPACT_ATOMS: atom_id res chain seq x y z
N MET A 1 7.20 -46.88 70.11
CA MET A 1 7.66 -45.68 70.82
C MET A 1 9.10 -45.32 70.44
N GLU A 2 10.10 -46.17 70.70
CA GLU A 2 11.50 -45.87 70.37
C GLU A 2 11.77 -45.73 68.86
N ASN A 3 11.17 -46.61 68.05
CA ASN A 3 11.27 -46.54 66.59
C ASN A 3 10.61 -45.28 65.99
N ASP A 4 9.51 -44.80 66.60
CA ASP A 4 8.80 -43.60 66.15
C ASP A 4 9.61 -42.34 66.41
N GLN A 5 10.41 -42.34 67.48
CA GLN A 5 11.30 -41.23 67.83
C GLN A 5 12.49 -41.17 66.86
N LEU A 6 13.10 -42.32 66.58
CA LEU A 6 14.21 -42.43 65.63
C LEU A 6 13.82 -41.96 64.22
N ILE A 7 12.61 -42.33 63.77
CA ILE A 7 12.08 -41.89 62.49
C ILE A 7 11.87 -40.36 62.46
N LYS A 8 11.32 -39.79 63.55
CA LYS A 8 11.12 -38.33 63.64
C LYS A 8 12.44 -37.58 63.61
N ASP A 9 13.45 -38.08 64.32
CA ASP A 9 14.75 -37.44 64.39
C ASP A 9 15.44 -37.49 63.02
N PHE A 10 15.38 -38.63 62.32
CA PHE A 10 15.86 -38.79 60.94
C PHE A 10 15.25 -37.77 59.97
N PHE A 11 13.91 -37.63 59.96
CA PHE A 11 13.25 -36.66 59.09
C PHE A 11 13.53 -35.20 59.49
N SER A 12 13.74 -34.94 60.79
CA SER A 12 14.10 -33.61 61.28
C SER A 12 15.48 -33.16 60.80
N GLU A 13 16.44 -34.08 60.76
CA GLU A 13 17.80 -33.84 60.31
C GLU A 13 17.85 -33.67 58.78
N MET A 14 17.14 -34.53 58.05
CA MET A 14 16.99 -34.42 56.60
C MET A 14 16.39 -33.06 56.20
N LYS A 15 15.36 -32.58 56.91
CA LYS A 15 14.75 -31.28 56.66
C LYS A 15 15.72 -30.11 56.91
N LYS A 16 16.56 -30.20 57.93
CA LYS A 16 17.59 -29.16 58.19
C LYS A 16 18.63 -29.11 57.08
N GLN A 17 18.99 -30.25 56.51
CA GLN A 17 19.92 -30.32 55.39
C GLN A 17 19.31 -29.71 54.12
N ASP A 18 18.04 -30.04 53.83
CA ASP A 18 17.30 -29.54 52.67
C ASP A 18 17.15 -28.00 52.68
N GLN A 19 16.94 -27.40 53.87
CA GLN A 19 16.85 -25.94 54.01
C GLN A 19 18.13 -25.17 53.65
N ASN A 20 19.28 -25.83 53.68
CA ASN A 20 20.56 -25.21 53.31
C ASN A 20 20.90 -25.41 51.83
N LEU A 21 20.12 -26.19 51.10
CA LEU A 21 20.33 -26.38 49.67
C LEU A 21 19.83 -25.13 48.92
N PRO A 22 20.66 -24.52 48.07
CA PRO A 22 20.21 -23.44 47.22
C PRO A 22 19.18 -24.00 46.22
N ILE A 23 17.98 -23.41 46.21
CA ILE A 23 16.97 -23.72 45.20
C ILE A 23 17.51 -23.18 43.87
N PRO A 24 17.67 -24.01 42.82
CA PRO A 24 18.11 -23.51 41.53
C PRO A 24 17.05 -22.58 40.97
N GLU A 25 17.47 -21.39 40.52
CA GLU A 25 16.57 -20.46 39.85
C GLU A 25 16.07 -21.09 38.55
N PHE A 26 14.76 -21.05 38.35
CA PHE A 26 14.17 -21.47 37.09
C PHE A 26 14.56 -20.44 36.02
N PRO A 27 15.07 -20.85 34.84
CA PRO A 27 15.49 -19.89 33.83
C PRO A 27 14.27 -19.11 33.34
N GLU A 28 14.20 -17.82 33.68
CA GLU A 28 13.22 -16.91 33.10
C GLU A 28 13.49 -16.78 31.61
N THR A 29 12.52 -17.21 30.79
CA THR A 29 12.60 -16.97 29.35
C THR A 29 12.39 -15.48 29.10
N LYS A 30 13.48 -14.76 28.83
CA LYS A 30 13.39 -13.39 28.33
C LYS A 30 12.80 -13.45 26.93
N VAL A 31 11.48 -13.25 26.83
CA VAL A 31 10.84 -12.93 25.55
C VAL A 31 11.37 -11.57 25.11
N SER A 32 12.41 -11.62 24.28
CA SER A 32 13.03 -10.43 23.70
C SER A 32 11.97 -9.63 22.97
N THR A 33 12.00 -8.32 23.19
CA THR A 33 11.12 -7.31 22.61
C THR A 33 10.89 -7.54 21.12
N PHE A 34 9.62 -7.44 20.73
CA PHE A 34 9.12 -7.51 19.36
C PHE A 34 10.08 -6.78 18.39
N ASN A 35 10.79 -7.55 17.56
CA ASN A 35 11.77 -7.01 16.63
C ASN A 35 11.04 -6.25 15.51
N TRP A 36 11.08 -4.92 15.55
CA TRP A 36 10.39 -4.02 14.60
C TRP A 36 10.85 -4.20 13.14
N TRP A 37 11.88 -5.00 12.90
CA TRP A 37 12.31 -5.38 11.56
C TRP A 37 11.22 -6.13 10.76
N PHE A 38 10.46 -7.02 11.41
CA PHE A 38 9.39 -7.78 10.75
C PHE A 38 8.26 -6.90 10.22
N PRO A 39 7.60 -6.04 11.03
CA PRO A 39 6.55 -5.16 10.53
C PRO A 39 7.08 -4.16 9.48
N MET A 40 8.33 -3.70 9.61
CA MET A 40 8.93 -2.79 8.63
C MET A 40 9.13 -3.47 7.27
N GLY A 41 9.59 -4.72 7.24
CA GLY A 41 9.73 -5.51 6.00
C GLY A 41 8.39 -5.77 5.31
N ILE A 42 7.33 -6.04 6.09
CA ILE A 42 5.98 -6.22 5.55
C ILE A 42 5.47 -4.92 4.92
N ALA A 43 5.61 -3.79 5.62
CA ALA A 43 5.18 -2.49 5.11
C ALA A 43 5.91 -2.12 3.81
N ALA A 44 7.23 -2.30 3.75
CA ALA A 44 8.03 -2.05 2.54
C ALA A 44 7.58 -2.94 1.37
N SER A 45 7.30 -4.22 1.63
CA SER A 45 6.85 -5.16 0.59
C SER A 45 5.48 -4.78 0.03
N LEU A 46 4.54 -4.36 0.89
CA LEU A 46 3.23 -3.88 0.46
C LEU A 46 3.32 -2.58 -0.35
N LEU A 47 4.23 -1.68 0.03
CA LEU A 47 4.45 -0.42 -0.69
C LEU A 47 4.98 -0.67 -2.11
N VAL A 48 6.01 -1.51 -2.24
CA VAL A 48 6.58 -1.87 -3.54
C VAL A 48 5.56 -2.62 -4.40
N GLY A 49 4.86 -3.61 -3.82
CA GLY A 49 3.82 -4.35 -4.51
C GLY A 49 2.68 -3.44 -5.00
N GLY A 50 2.23 -2.52 -4.15
CA GLY A 50 1.19 -1.55 -4.50
C GLY A 50 1.62 -0.59 -5.61
N LEU A 51 2.85 -0.08 -5.57
CA LEU A 51 3.39 0.78 -6.62
C LEU A 51 3.52 0.08 -7.97
N LEU A 52 3.94 -1.19 -7.99
CA LEU A 52 4.05 -1.98 -9.22
C LEU A 52 2.68 -2.38 -9.79
N TRP A 53 1.67 -2.55 -8.93
CA TRP A 53 0.30 -2.85 -9.35
C TRP A 53 -0.46 -1.61 -9.81
N TYR A 54 -0.02 -0.42 -9.40
CA TYR A 54 -0.63 0.83 -9.80
C TYR A 54 -0.38 1.09 -11.29
N GLN A 55 -1.25 0.54 -12.12
CA GLN A 55 -1.32 0.87 -13.54
C GLN A 55 -1.95 2.25 -13.64
N GLN A 56 -1.18 3.22 -14.13
CA GLN A 56 -1.77 4.46 -14.61
C GLN A 56 -2.77 4.11 -15.69
N GLU A 57 -3.98 4.68 -15.61
CA GLU A 57 -4.93 4.56 -16.72
C GLU A 57 -4.20 4.98 -18.01
N PRO A 58 -4.30 4.18 -19.08
CA PRO A 58 -3.66 4.53 -20.33
C PRO A 58 -4.17 5.92 -20.72
N ALA A 59 -3.24 6.84 -21.00
CA ALA A 59 -3.60 8.14 -21.52
C ALA A 59 -4.53 7.92 -22.72
N LYS A 60 -5.67 8.62 -22.75
CA LYS A 60 -6.60 8.51 -23.88
C LYS A 60 -5.83 8.76 -25.16
N GLU A 61 -5.85 7.79 -26.06
CA GLU A 61 -5.25 7.93 -27.38
C GLU A 61 -5.85 9.16 -28.05
N ALA A 62 -4.99 10.01 -28.61
CA ALA A 62 -5.45 11.13 -29.41
C ALA A 62 -6.25 10.56 -30.61
N PRO A 63 -7.38 11.19 -30.99
CA PRO A 63 -8.12 10.75 -32.16
C PRO A 63 -7.22 10.82 -33.39
N ASN A 64 -7.28 9.82 -34.27
CA ASN A 64 -6.47 9.83 -35.51
C ASN A 64 -6.99 10.88 -36.50
N GLU A 65 -8.30 11.13 -36.48
CA GLU A 65 -9.02 11.98 -37.44
C GLU A 65 -9.91 12.98 -36.69
N VAL A 66 -10.03 14.18 -37.25
CA VAL A 66 -10.86 15.27 -36.74
C VAL A 66 -11.77 15.76 -37.85
N ILE A 67 -13.05 15.88 -37.53
CA ILE A 67 -14.05 16.48 -38.42
C ILE A 67 -14.21 17.94 -38.04
N ILE A 68 -13.89 18.84 -38.96
CA ILE A 68 -14.06 20.30 -38.80
C ILE A 68 -15.33 20.71 -39.53
N ILE A 69 -16.27 21.30 -38.79
CA ILE A 69 -17.52 21.84 -39.34
C ILE A 69 -17.45 23.36 -39.21
N SER A 70 -17.37 24.07 -40.34
CA SER A 70 -17.30 25.53 -40.37
C SER A 70 -18.47 26.12 -41.16
N LEU A 71 -18.88 27.32 -40.75
CA LEU A 71 -19.90 28.11 -41.43
C LEU A 71 -19.22 29.34 -42.02
N GLN A 72 -19.20 29.46 -43.34
CA GLN A 72 -18.57 30.57 -44.04
C GLN A 72 -19.61 31.38 -44.83
N GLU A 73 -19.57 32.70 -44.68
CA GLU A 73 -20.38 33.61 -45.49
C GLU A 73 -19.67 33.87 -46.83
N ASN A 74 -20.39 33.69 -47.94
CA ASN A 74 -19.87 33.95 -49.28
C ASN A 74 -20.03 35.42 -49.69
N GLU A 75 -19.46 35.79 -50.84
CA GLU A 75 -19.54 37.16 -51.39
C GLU A 75 -20.97 37.68 -51.59
N ASN A 76 -21.96 36.78 -51.64
CA ASN A 76 -23.37 37.10 -51.82
C ASN A 76 -24.17 37.09 -50.50
N GLN A 77 -23.49 37.15 -49.34
CA GLN A 77 -24.11 37.11 -48.00
C GLN A 77 -24.90 35.84 -47.70
N GLN A 78 -24.53 34.73 -48.34
CA GLN A 78 -25.12 33.42 -48.10
C GLN A 78 -24.19 32.57 -47.26
N GLN A 79 -24.75 31.91 -46.24
CA GLN A 79 -24.02 31.01 -45.38
C GLN A 79 -23.86 29.65 -46.05
N THR A 80 -22.62 29.15 -46.08
CA THR A 80 -22.26 27.84 -46.63
C THR A 80 -21.65 26.99 -45.52
N LEU A 81 -22.15 25.75 -45.38
CA LEU A 81 -21.58 24.77 -44.45
C LEU A 81 -20.44 24.02 -45.14
N ILE A 82 -19.26 23.99 -44.50
CA ILE A 82 -18.08 23.29 -44.97
C ILE A 82 -17.72 22.21 -43.96
N ILE A 83 -17.49 20.99 -44.45
CA ILE A 83 -17.12 19.84 -43.64
C ILE A 83 -15.79 19.32 -44.16
N GLU A 84 -14.77 19.31 -43.31
CA GLU A 84 -13.42 18.85 -43.63
C GLU A 84 -13.02 17.71 -42.69
N GLU A 85 -12.40 16.67 -43.26
CA GLU A 85 -11.78 15.59 -42.50
C GLU A 85 -10.27 15.77 -42.56
N LYS A 86 -9.62 15.93 -41.40
CA LYS A 86 -8.17 16.14 -41.29
C LYS A 86 -7.58 15.18 -40.27
N ALA A 87 -6.32 14.80 -40.47
CA ALA A 87 -5.60 14.09 -39.44
C ALA A 87 -5.40 15.01 -38.22
N TYR A 88 -5.48 14.47 -37.00
CA TYR A 88 -5.31 15.27 -35.78
C TYR A 88 -3.98 16.01 -35.73
N ILE A 89 -2.92 15.43 -36.30
CA ILE A 89 -1.59 16.04 -36.38
C ILE A 89 -1.54 17.29 -37.27
N ASP A 90 -2.49 17.43 -38.20
CA ASP A 90 -2.55 18.54 -39.15
C ASP A 90 -3.34 19.75 -38.60
N VAL A 91 -3.94 19.63 -37.41
CA VAL A 91 -4.79 20.65 -36.80
C VAL A 91 -4.08 21.24 -35.58
N TRP A 92 -3.67 22.50 -35.67
CA TRP A 92 -2.99 23.23 -34.58
C TRP A 92 -3.96 23.85 -33.57
N GLU A 93 -5.26 23.87 -33.89
CA GLU A 93 -6.29 24.49 -33.06
C GLU A 93 -6.98 23.46 -32.15
N SER A 94 -7.36 23.87 -30.95
CA SER A 94 -8.14 23.02 -30.04
C SER A 94 -9.49 22.67 -30.67
N SER A 95 -9.96 21.43 -30.49
CA SER A 95 -11.31 21.01 -30.88
C SER A 95 -12.42 21.82 -30.19
N THR A 96 -12.09 22.54 -29.12
CA THR A 96 -13.01 23.44 -28.39
C THR A 96 -12.89 24.90 -28.79
N SER A 97 -11.99 25.26 -29.71
CA SER A 97 -11.74 26.67 -30.10
C SER A 97 -13.03 27.35 -30.60
N SER A 98 -13.83 26.63 -31.40
CA SER A 98 -15.12 27.10 -31.93
C SER A 98 -16.14 27.44 -30.83
N LEU A 99 -16.09 26.76 -29.68
CA LEU A 99 -17.02 26.97 -28.56
C LEU A 99 -16.72 28.23 -27.73
N LEU A 100 -15.55 28.85 -27.92
CA LEU A 100 -15.11 30.03 -27.16
C LEU A 100 -15.44 31.35 -27.86
N THR A 101 -16.10 31.32 -29.01
CA THR A 101 -16.53 32.54 -29.70
C THR A 101 -17.73 33.13 -28.96
N GLU A 102 -17.50 34.17 -28.15
CA GLU A 102 -18.56 34.98 -27.56
C GLU A 102 -19.24 35.81 -28.68
N PHE A 103 -20.56 35.65 -28.82
CA PHE A 103 -21.40 36.42 -29.75
C PHE A 103 -21.57 37.88 -29.32
#